data_AF-A0A553SDR5-F1
#
_entry.id   AF-A0A553SDR5-F1
#
_cell.length_a   1.000
_cell.length_b   1.000
_cell.length_c   1.000
_cell.angle_alpha   90.00
_cell.angle_beta   90.00
_cell.angle_gamma   90.00
#
_symmetry.space_group_name_H-M   'P 1'
#
loop_
_entity.id
_entity.type
_entity.pdbx_description
1 polymer ?
#
loop_
_entity_poly.entity_id
_entity_poly.type
_entity_poly.pdbx_seq_one_letter_code
_entity_poly.pdbx_strand_id
1 'polypeptide(L)'
;MRRRPAIMWSLLALLFWGYIAMVLFNINDNQKKLEKSAYQQWHSTYAKESSVGTFVKTNPKEEIDISLSEGHGYGMLITMEAVKRGWASEKEFNEFYQYYKNFQISKDNPLMSWQQTYEANKQIKKEATNATDGDLDIAYALIEASKQWPNSQTDYKAAAKKLLSGIKARNYNSTNKLLTVGDWATKDSDSYNLIRPSDIVPSYFDTFATFSGDNFWRTLKESSVKTLENLSNQHKTGLLPDFAWVEKDTATPAKKNQIAGANDGNYGANACRIPWRLASSNDKDVNQVLSKMMNFFLEKNTINEGYTLSGKALSSSQSKSFSAPILYAANQKEAYGNLINSQGWVITDGLSGEDYYGDTLTTLITLQMNPK
;
A
#
# COMPACT_ATOMS: atom_id res chain seq x y z
N MET A 1 52.98 -42.75 -4.61
CA MET A 1 52.16 -41.63 -5.15
C MET A 1 50.99 -41.33 -4.21
N ARG A 2 51.03 -40.24 -3.44
CA ARG A 2 49.91 -39.81 -2.58
C ARG A 2 48.83 -39.08 -3.42
N ARG A 3 47.95 -39.84 -4.08
CA ARG A 3 46.74 -39.31 -4.76
C ARG A 3 45.51 -39.32 -3.84
N ARG A 4 45.63 -38.79 -2.63
CA ARG A 4 44.51 -38.65 -1.67
C ARG A 4 44.01 -37.22 -1.36
N PRO A 5 44.64 -36.10 -1.77
CA PRO A 5 44.08 -34.79 -1.47
C PRO A 5 42.84 -34.47 -2.32
N ALA A 6 42.82 -34.81 -3.61
CA ALA A 6 41.73 -34.43 -4.51
C ALA A 6 40.36 -35.01 -4.09
N ILE A 7 40.29 -36.30 -3.76
CA ILE A 7 39.03 -36.95 -3.33
C ILE A 7 38.54 -36.35 -2.00
N MET A 8 39.46 -36.07 -1.07
CA MET A 8 39.11 -35.45 0.22
C MET A 8 38.60 -34.02 0.04
N TRP A 9 39.24 -33.22 -0.83
CA TRP A 9 38.78 -31.87 -1.18
C TRP A 9 37.43 -31.89 -1.91
N SER A 10 37.19 -32.86 -2.79
CA SER A 10 35.89 -33.05 -3.45
C SER A 10 34.79 -33.44 -2.44
N LEU A 11 35.08 -34.31 -1.48
CA LEU A 11 34.12 -34.66 -0.41
C LEU A 11 33.83 -33.48 0.51
N LEU A 12 34.85 -32.71 0.89
CA LEU A 12 34.68 -31.48 1.69
C LEU A 12 33.87 -30.44 0.93
N ALA A 13 34.12 -30.26 -0.37
CA ALA A 13 33.33 -29.37 -1.21
C ALA A 13 31.87 -29.83 -1.29
N LEU A 14 31.61 -31.13 -1.47
CA LEU A 14 30.25 -31.69 -1.48
C LEU A 14 29.52 -31.48 -0.14
N LEU A 15 30.20 -31.69 0.99
CA LEU A 15 29.64 -31.42 2.32
C LEU A 15 29.35 -29.93 2.52
N PHE A 16 30.25 -29.05 2.07
CA PHE A 16 30.07 -27.61 2.13
C PHE A 16 28.88 -27.15 1.27
N TRP A 17 28.76 -27.63 0.03
CA TRP A 17 27.61 -27.35 -0.83
C TRP A 17 26.31 -27.94 -0.27
N GLY A 18 26.35 -29.14 0.31
CA GLY A 18 25.21 -29.74 1.00
C GLY A 18 24.76 -28.92 2.21
N TYR A 19 25.71 -28.40 3.00
CA TYR A 19 25.44 -27.50 4.12
C TYR A 19 24.84 -26.17 3.64
N ILE A 20 25.40 -25.53 2.62
CA ILE A 20 24.83 -24.31 2.03
C ILE A 20 23.40 -24.56 1.54
N ALA A 21 23.16 -25.64 0.82
CA ALA A 21 21.84 -26.00 0.34
C ALA A 21 20.85 -26.20 1.51
N MET A 22 21.27 -26.85 2.59
CA MET A 22 20.46 -27.02 3.80
C MET A 22 20.13 -25.68 4.48
N VAL A 23 21.11 -24.78 4.60
CA VAL A 23 20.91 -23.44 5.18
C VAL A 23 19.94 -22.63 4.32
N LEU A 24 20.14 -22.58 3.01
CA LEU A 24 19.26 -21.89 2.07
C LEU A 24 17.82 -22.46 2.10
N PHE A 25 17.70 -23.79 2.16
CA PHE A 25 16.40 -24.45 2.30
C PHE A 25 15.69 -24.05 3.59
N ASN A 26 16.39 -24.07 4.73
CA ASN A 26 15.83 -23.67 6.02
C ASN A 26 15.43 -22.19 6.06
N ILE A 27 16.23 -21.29 5.48
CA ILE A 27 15.89 -19.87 5.38
C ILE A 27 14.60 -19.69 4.59
N ASN A 28 14.51 -20.31 3.40
CA ASN A 28 13.33 -20.20 2.55
C ASN A 28 12.08 -20.83 3.21
N ASP A 29 12.21 -21.97 3.90
CA ASP A 29 11.10 -22.60 4.61
C ASP A 29 10.60 -21.74 5.79
N ASN A 30 11.52 -21.19 6.59
CA ASN A 30 11.19 -20.29 7.69
C ASN A 30 10.52 -19.01 7.19
N GLN A 31 11.02 -18.43 6.10
CA GLN A 31 10.42 -17.25 5.48
C GLN A 31 9.01 -17.54 4.97
N LYS A 32 8.80 -18.67 4.29
CA LYS A 32 7.47 -19.09 3.82
C LYS A 32 6.49 -19.28 5.00
N LYS A 33 6.96 -19.85 6.11
CA LYS A 33 6.16 -19.99 7.35
C LYS A 33 5.79 -18.64 7.92
N LEU A 34 6.74 -17.71 8.03
CA LEU A 34 6.52 -16.35 8.51
C LEU A 34 5.47 -15.61 7.68
N GLU A 35 5.64 -15.60 6.35
CA GLU A 35 4.70 -15.00 5.41
C GLU A 35 3.29 -15.59 5.55
N LYS A 36 3.19 -16.93 5.64
CA LYS A 36 1.91 -17.62 5.80
C LYS A 36 1.25 -17.30 7.14
N SER A 37 2.02 -17.31 8.22
CA SER A 37 1.54 -16.97 9.56
C SER A 37 1.05 -15.53 9.64
N ALA A 38 1.77 -14.58 9.04
CA ALA A 38 1.34 -13.18 8.97
C ALA A 38 0.00 -13.05 8.23
N TYR A 39 -0.13 -13.67 7.05
CA TYR A 39 -1.40 -13.70 6.31
C TYR A 39 -2.55 -14.32 7.13
N GLN A 40 -2.33 -15.50 7.71
CA GLN A 40 -3.37 -16.21 8.45
C GLN A 40 -3.80 -15.46 9.72
N GLN A 41 -2.85 -14.90 10.46
CA GLN A 41 -3.14 -14.08 11.64
C GLN A 41 -3.94 -12.84 11.23
N TRP A 42 -3.43 -12.07 10.26
CA TRP A 42 -4.13 -10.88 9.75
C TRP A 42 -5.55 -11.21 9.28
N HIS A 43 -5.72 -12.25 8.46
CA HIS A 43 -7.03 -12.65 7.95
C HIS A 43 -7.98 -13.02 9.09
N SER A 44 -7.52 -13.82 10.07
CA SER A 44 -8.37 -14.23 11.20
C SER A 44 -8.78 -13.06 12.11
N THR A 45 -7.97 -12.01 12.19
CA THR A 45 -8.23 -10.85 13.05
C THR A 45 -9.11 -9.82 12.37
N TYR A 46 -8.81 -9.48 11.11
CA TYR A 46 -9.39 -8.32 10.45
C TYR A 46 -10.40 -8.67 9.37
N ALA A 47 -10.33 -9.84 8.74
CA ALA A 47 -11.32 -10.24 7.75
C ALA A 47 -12.60 -10.75 8.43
N LYS A 48 -13.74 -10.18 8.07
CA LYS A 48 -15.05 -10.49 8.65
C LYS A 48 -16.04 -10.82 7.55
N GLU A 49 -16.75 -11.92 7.71
CA GLU A 49 -17.81 -12.31 6.78
C GLU A 49 -19.09 -11.49 7.06
N SER A 50 -19.78 -11.11 5.98
CA SER A 50 -21.09 -10.48 6.00
C SER A 50 -22.02 -11.18 5.02
N SER A 51 -23.30 -10.79 4.98
CA SER A 51 -24.27 -11.34 4.03
C SER A 51 -23.99 -11.04 2.56
N VAL A 52 -23.06 -10.11 2.27
CA VAL A 52 -22.75 -9.64 0.90
C VAL A 52 -21.29 -9.85 0.51
N GLY A 53 -20.52 -10.56 1.32
CA GLY A 53 -19.09 -10.85 1.10
C GLY A 53 -18.23 -10.57 2.34
N THR A 54 -16.92 -10.62 2.18
CA THR A 54 -15.93 -10.40 3.24
C THR A 54 -15.44 -8.95 3.24
N PHE A 55 -15.32 -8.35 4.41
CA PHE A 55 -14.78 -7.00 4.62
C PHE A 55 -13.63 -6.99 5.62
N VAL A 56 -12.95 -5.85 5.71
CA VAL A 56 -11.87 -5.63 6.67
C VAL A 56 -12.34 -4.74 7.81
N LYS A 57 -12.35 -5.26 9.04
CA LYS A 57 -12.60 -4.48 10.26
C LYS A 57 -11.38 -3.61 10.57
N THR A 58 -11.56 -2.29 10.57
CA THR A 58 -10.48 -1.32 10.75
C THR A 58 -10.36 -0.78 12.18
N ASN A 59 -11.24 -1.20 13.08
CA ASN A 59 -11.29 -0.77 14.49
C ASN A 59 -11.45 -1.99 15.43
N PRO A 60 -10.47 -2.92 15.47
CA PRO A 60 -10.59 -4.24 16.11
C PRO A 60 -11.07 -4.23 17.58
N LYS A 61 -10.82 -3.13 18.32
CA LYS A 61 -11.15 -2.98 19.75
C LYS A 61 -12.60 -2.59 20.05
N GLU A 62 -13.36 -2.20 19.04
CA GLU A 62 -14.71 -1.67 19.22
C GLU A 62 -15.78 -2.74 18.94
N GLU A 63 -16.94 -2.63 19.59
CA GLU A 63 -18.11 -3.48 19.36
C GLU A 63 -18.81 -3.17 18.03
N ILE A 64 -18.83 -1.89 17.64
CA ILE A 64 -19.34 -1.45 16.36
C ILE A 64 -18.23 -1.60 15.33
N ASP A 65 -18.43 -2.48 14.36
CA ASP A 65 -17.45 -2.76 13.32
C ASP A 65 -17.47 -1.65 12.26
N ILE A 66 -16.30 -1.09 11.96
CA ILE A 66 -16.08 -0.14 10.86
C ILE A 66 -15.26 -0.82 9.78
N SER A 67 -15.72 -0.68 8.53
CA SER A 67 -14.97 -1.03 7.32
C SER A 67 -14.69 0.24 6.55
N LEU A 68 -13.44 0.40 6.10
CA LEU A 68 -13.03 1.50 5.22
C LEU A 68 -12.65 0.95 3.84
N SER A 69 -12.94 1.70 2.78
CA SER A 69 -12.51 1.34 1.42
C SER A 69 -10.99 1.18 1.30
N GLU A 70 -10.21 1.92 2.09
CA GLU A 70 -8.75 1.76 2.21
C GLU A 70 -8.40 0.35 2.69
N GLY A 71 -8.96 -0.07 3.82
CA GLY A 71 -8.73 -1.41 4.37
C GLY A 71 -9.25 -2.50 3.47
N HIS A 72 -10.36 -2.24 2.77
CA HIS A 72 -10.87 -3.18 1.78
C HIS A 72 -9.89 -3.37 0.62
N GLY A 73 -9.32 -2.27 0.10
CA GLY A 73 -8.26 -2.31 -0.90
C GLY A 73 -7.06 -3.12 -0.42
N TYR A 74 -6.57 -2.87 0.80
CA TYR A 74 -5.49 -3.66 1.39
C TYR A 74 -5.83 -5.15 1.54
N GLY A 75 -7.05 -5.46 1.96
CA GLY A 75 -7.49 -6.85 2.09
C GLY A 75 -7.52 -7.59 0.75
N MET A 76 -7.93 -6.91 -0.32
CA MET A 76 -7.88 -7.47 -1.68
C MET A 76 -6.43 -7.69 -2.14
N LEU A 77 -5.51 -6.77 -1.85
CA LEU A 77 -4.08 -6.93 -2.18
C LEU A 77 -3.43 -8.08 -1.40
N ILE A 78 -3.65 -8.15 -0.07
CA ILE A 78 -3.14 -9.24 0.78
C ILE A 78 -3.67 -10.59 0.28
N THR A 79 -4.96 -10.66 -0.03
CA THR A 79 -5.57 -11.89 -0.54
C THR A 79 -4.99 -12.30 -1.90
N MET A 80 -4.70 -11.35 -2.80
CA MET A 80 -4.00 -11.67 -4.05
C MET A 80 -2.59 -12.20 -3.82
N GLU A 81 -1.84 -11.65 -2.87
CA GLU A 81 -0.51 -12.16 -2.52
C GLU A 81 -0.57 -13.58 -1.92
N ALA A 82 -1.62 -13.89 -1.16
CA ALA A 82 -1.89 -15.25 -0.67
C ALA A 82 -2.31 -16.20 -1.80
N VAL A 83 -3.10 -15.73 -2.78
CA VAL A 83 -3.50 -16.50 -3.98
C VAL A 83 -2.27 -16.90 -4.80
N LYS A 84 -1.35 -15.95 -5.08
CA LYS A 84 -0.09 -16.23 -5.82
C LYS A 84 0.75 -17.33 -5.17
N ARG A 85 0.58 -17.53 -3.85
CA ARG A 85 1.28 -18.54 -3.04
C ARG A 85 0.48 -19.83 -2.82
N GLY A 86 -0.75 -19.90 -3.32
CA GLY A 86 -1.66 -21.04 -3.14
C GLY A 86 -2.20 -21.19 -1.71
N TRP A 87 -2.27 -20.10 -0.94
CA TRP A 87 -2.82 -20.10 0.42
C TRP A 87 -4.27 -19.64 0.49
N ALA A 88 -4.71 -18.92 -0.54
CA ALA A 88 -6.08 -18.50 -0.73
C ALA A 88 -6.54 -18.90 -2.14
N SER A 89 -7.85 -19.06 -2.28
CA SER A 89 -8.53 -19.45 -3.51
C SER A 89 -9.20 -18.26 -4.19
N GLU A 90 -9.64 -18.47 -5.43
CA GLU A 90 -10.48 -17.52 -6.13
C GLU A 90 -11.77 -17.20 -5.37
N LYS A 91 -12.35 -18.20 -4.69
CA LYS A 91 -13.56 -18.01 -3.88
C LYS A 91 -13.33 -16.97 -2.79
N GLU A 92 -12.22 -17.08 -2.05
CA GLU A 92 -11.88 -16.14 -0.98
C GLU A 92 -11.66 -14.72 -1.53
N PHE A 93 -10.96 -14.55 -2.65
CA PHE A 93 -10.84 -13.25 -3.29
C PHE A 93 -12.21 -12.71 -3.78
N ASN A 94 -13.04 -13.57 -4.34
CA ASN A 94 -14.36 -13.20 -4.83
C ASN A 94 -15.27 -12.70 -3.70
N GLU A 95 -15.16 -13.21 -2.46
CA GLU A 95 -15.92 -12.68 -1.32
C GLU A 95 -15.59 -11.19 -1.04
N PHE A 96 -14.32 -10.79 -1.11
CA PHE A 96 -13.94 -9.37 -1.03
C PHE A 96 -14.47 -8.58 -2.23
N TYR A 97 -14.44 -9.15 -3.43
CA TYR A 97 -15.00 -8.49 -4.61
C TYR A 97 -16.52 -8.29 -4.52
N GLN A 98 -17.27 -9.29 -4.05
CA GLN A 98 -18.73 -9.16 -3.88
C GLN A 98 -19.06 -8.08 -2.86
N TYR A 99 -18.28 -7.96 -1.79
CA TYR A 99 -18.43 -6.86 -0.84
C TYR A 99 -18.25 -5.51 -1.53
N TYR A 100 -17.12 -5.29 -2.21
CA TYR A 100 -16.87 -4.06 -2.99
C TYR A 100 -18.03 -3.76 -3.96
N LYS A 101 -18.48 -4.76 -4.72
CA LYS A 101 -19.56 -4.62 -5.71
C LYS A 101 -20.88 -4.16 -5.07
N ASN A 102 -21.22 -4.63 -3.88
CA ASN A 102 -22.41 -4.22 -3.14
C ASN A 102 -22.27 -2.83 -2.51
N PHE A 103 -21.04 -2.38 -2.28
CA PHE A 103 -20.73 -1.07 -1.69
C PHE A 103 -20.26 -0.02 -2.68
N GLN A 104 -20.44 -0.27 -3.99
CA GLN A 104 -20.37 0.80 -4.98
C GLN A 104 -21.35 1.93 -4.62
N ILE A 105 -20.96 3.19 -4.84
CA ILE A 105 -21.78 4.36 -4.52
C ILE A 105 -23.16 4.23 -5.18
N SER A 106 -23.20 3.81 -6.45
CA SER A 106 -24.42 3.46 -7.16
C SER A 106 -24.14 2.53 -8.35
N LYS A 107 -25.19 2.08 -9.04
CA LYS A 107 -25.05 1.28 -10.27
C LYS A 107 -24.18 1.97 -11.34
N ASP A 108 -24.25 3.30 -11.41
CA ASP A 108 -23.56 4.15 -12.38
C ASP A 108 -22.31 4.85 -11.80
N ASN A 109 -22.05 4.67 -10.51
CA ASN A 109 -20.83 5.13 -9.85
C ASN A 109 -20.10 3.91 -9.22
N PRO A 110 -19.12 3.32 -9.94
CA PRO A 110 -18.46 2.10 -9.51
C PRO A 110 -17.45 2.32 -8.37
N LEU A 111 -17.24 3.55 -7.92
CA LEU A 111 -16.38 3.84 -6.78
C LEU A 111 -16.97 3.26 -5.50
N MET A 112 -16.13 2.84 -4.57
CA MET A 112 -16.57 2.26 -3.32
C MET A 112 -16.92 3.36 -2.30
N SER A 113 -18.05 3.19 -1.60
CA SER A 113 -18.35 3.96 -0.40
C SER A 113 -17.17 3.88 0.58
N TRP A 114 -16.69 5.02 1.07
CA TRP A 114 -15.42 5.04 1.79
C TRP A 114 -15.51 4.41 3.19
N GLN A 115 -16.70 4.37 3.79
CA GLN A 115 -16.94 3.81 5.12
C GLN A 115 -18.29 3.08 5.19
N GLN A 116 -18.27 1.90 5.81
CA GLN A 116 -19.45 1.14 6.22
C GLN A 116 -19.40 0.87 7.72
N THR A 117 -20.58 0.86 8.36
CA THR A 117 -20.70 0.59 9.80
C THR A 117 -21.64 -0.59 10.02
N TYR A 118 -21.20 -1.51 10.88
CA TYR A 118 -21.89 -2.74 11.21
C TYR A 118 -22.14 -2.84 12.71
N GLU A 119 -23.32 -3.34 13.07
CA GLU A 119 -23.67 -3.73 14.43
C GLU A 119 -24.23 -5.15 14.38
N ALA A 120 -23.68 -6.05 15.20
CA ALA A 120 -24.03 -7.48 15.21
C ALA A 120 -24.06 -8.11 13.80
N ASN A 121 -23.01 -7.88 13.01
CA ASN A 121 -22.83 -8.32 11.61
C ASN A 121 -23.89 -7.80 10.61
N LYS A 122 -24.70 -6.81 10.98
CA LYS A 122 -25.65 -6.14 10.07
C LYS A 122 -25.17 -4.75 9.74
N GLN A 123 -25.16 -4.42 8.46
CA GLN A 123 -24.82 -3.07 8.02
C GLN A 123 -25.92 -2.10 8.46
N ILE A 124 -25.55 -1.09 9.24
CA ILE A 124 -26.47 -0.05 9.74
C ILE A 124 -26.27 1.30 9.06
N LYS A 125 -25.06 1.55 8.50
CA LYS A 125 -24.74 2.80 7.81
C LYS A 125 -23.73 2.57 6.68
N LYS A 126 -23.80 3.38 5.64
CA LYS A 126 -22.71 3.59 4.68
C LYS A 126 -22.63 5.07 4.29
N GLU A 127 -21.43 5.51 3.98
CA GLU A 127 -21.20 6.86 3.45
C GLU A 127 -21.52 6.92 1.95
N ALA A 128 -21.81 8.11 1.43
CA ALA A 128 -22.25 8.30 0.04
C ALA A 128 -21.11 8.63 -0.94
N THR A 129 -19.90 8.82 -0.43
CA THR A 129 -18.71 9.27 -1.18
C THR A 129 -17.60 8.24 -1.12
N ASN A 130 -16.59 8.37 -1.98
CA ASN A 130 -15.42 7.48 -1.97
C ASN A 130 -14.17 8.13 -1.35
N ALA A 131 -13.16 7.30 -1.12
CA ALA A 131 -11.78 7.72 -0.92
C ALA A 131 -10.92 7.14 -2.05
N THR A 132 -10.14 7.99 -2.71
CA THR A 132 -9.44 7.64 -3.95
C THR A 132 -8.42 6.51 -3.76
N ASP A 133 -7.68 6.47 -2.66
CA ASP A 133 -6.71 5.41 -2.34
C ASP A 133 -7.34 4.01 -2.28
N GLY A 134 -8.50 3.89 -1.61
CA GLY A 134 -9.22 2.62 -1.56
C GLY A 134 -9.57 2.10 -2.96
N ASP A 135 -10.11 2.95 -3.82
CA ASP A 135 -10.44 2.58 -5.20
C ASP A 135 -9.21 2.28 -6.06
N LEU A 136 -8.07 2.95 -5.84
CA LEU A 136 -6.82 2.65 -6.53
C LEU A 136 -6.31 1.23 -6.19
N ASP A 137 -6.33 0.85 -4.91
CA ASP A 137 -5.92 -0.48 -4.47
C ASP A 137 -6.88 -1.57 -4.96
N ILE A 138 -8.18 -1.33 -4.90
CA ILE A 138 -9.21 -2.24 -5.44
C ILE A 138 -9.01 -2.43 -6.95
N ALA A 139 -8.80 -1.34 -7.70
CA ALA A 139 -8.57 -1.41 -9.14
C ALA A 139 -7.33 -2.23 -9.47
N TYR A 140 -6.22 -2.02 -8.75
CA TYR A 140 -5.00 -2.80 -8.93
C TYR A 140 -5.23 -4.29 -8.63
N ALA A 141 -5.88 -4.61 -7.50
CA ALA A 141 -6.18 -5.98 -7.13
C ALA A 141 -7.10 -6.70 -8.16
N LEU A 142 -8.10 -6.00 -8.71
CA LEU A 142 -8.96 -6.54 -9.78
C LEU A 142 -8.20 -6.80 -11.08
N ILE A 143 -7.23 -5.95 -11.41
CA ILE A 143 -6.34 -6.17 -12.57
C ILE A 143 -5.50 -7.43 -12.35
N GLU A 144 -4.90 -7.59 -11.17
CA GLU A 144 -4.14 -8.79 -10.82
C GLU A 144 -5.02 -10.06 -10.86
N ALA A 145 -6.22 -10.00 -10.30
CA ALA A 145 -7.19 -11.09 -10.36
C ALA A 145 -7.58 -11.47 -11.80
N SER A 146 -7.76 -10.47 -12.67
CA SER A 146 -8.07 -10.71 -14.09
C SER A 146 -6.94 -11.40 -14.86
N LYS A 147 -5.68 -11.19 -14.44
CA LYS A 147 -4.51 -11.91 -14.99
C LYS A 147 -4.42 -13.32 -14.42
N GLN A 148 -4.69 -13.48 -13.13
CA GLN A 148 -4.66 -14.76 -12.44
C GLN A 148 -5.74 -15.73 -12.94
N TRP A 149 -6.95 -15.22 -13.20
CA TRP A 149 -8.11 -16.01 -13.64
C TRP A 149 -8.78 -15.40 -14.89
N PRO A 150 -8.15 -15.50 -16.07
CA PRO A 150 -8.66 -14.87 -17.29
C PRO A 150 -9.99 -15.45 -17.80
N ASN A 151 -10.36 -16.65 -17.35
CA ASN A 151 -11.58 -17.37 -17.73
C ASN A 151 -12.54 -17.58 -16.54
N SER A 152 -12.42 -16.74 -15.50
CA SER A 152 -13.34 -16.78 -14.34
C SER A 152 -14.79 -16.57 -14.76
N GLN A 153 -15.73 -17.13 -13.99
CA GLN A 153 -17.14 -16.74 -14.06
C GLN A 153 -17.37 -15.28 -13.64
N THR A 154 -16.53 -14.76 -12.73
CA THR A 154 -16.52 -13.36 -12.33
C THR A 154 -15.63 -12.57 -13.29
N ASP A 155 -16.21 -11.64 -14.04
CA ASP A 155 -15.43 -10.80 -14.97
C ASP A 155 -14.68 -9.67 -14.25
N TYR A 156 -13.56 -10.03 -13.61
CA TYR A 156 -12.68 -9.07 -12.93
C TYR A 156 -12.10 -8.03 -13.91
N LYS A 157 -11.93 -8.39 -15.18
CA LYS A 157 -11.41 -7.49 -16.22
C LYS A 157 -12.40 -6.36 -16.49
N ALA A 158 -13.68 -6.69 -16.67
CA ALA A 158 -14.74 -5.69 -16.83
C ALA A 158 -14.92 -4.84 -15.58
N ALA A 159 -14.87 -5.46 -14.38
CA ALA A 159 -14.93 -4.74 -13.11
C ALA A 159 -13.80 -3.70 -12.98
N ALA A 160 -12.56 -4.10 -13.24
CA ALA A 160 -11.40 -3.21 -13.24
C ALA A 160 -11.56 -2.05 -14.23
N LYS A 161 -11.95 -2.33 -15.48
CA LYS A 161 -12.18 -1.28 -16.50
C LYS A 161 -13.28 -0.30 -16.08
N LYS A 162 -14.37 -0.81 -15.50
CA LYS A 162 -15.47 0.03 -15.01
C LYS A 162 -14.97 0.94 -13.88
N LEU A 163 -14.23 0.40 -12.91
CA LEU A 163 -13.68 1.17 -11.80
C LEU A 163 -12.68 2.23 -12.28
N LEU A 164 -11.72 1.88 -13.14
CA LEU A 164 -10.77 2.84 -13.71
C LEU A 164 -11.48 3.99 -14.45
N SER A 165 -12.54 3.68 -15.19
CA SER A 165 -13.37 4.70 -15.85
C SER A 165 -14.07 5.59 -14.83
N GLY A 166 -14.56 5.03 -13.73
CA GLY A 166 -15.14 5.77 -12.60
C GLY A 166 -14.15 6.73 -11.95
N ILE A 167 -12.96 6.24 -11.60
CA ILE A 167 -11.88 7.04 -10.99
C ILE A 167 -11.53 8.22 -11.91
N LYS A 168 -11.28 7.95 -13.21
CA LYS A 168 -10.97 9.01 -14.19
C LYS A 168 -12.09 10.04 -14.30
N ALA A 169 -13.35 9.62 -14.28
CA ALA A 169 -14.48 10.50 -14.49
C ALA A 169 -14.83 11.36 -13.25
N ARG A 170 -14.53 10.87 -12.05
CA ARG A 170 -15.08 11.42 -10.79
C ARG A 170 -14.02 11.87 -9.80
N ASN A 171 -12.81 11.33 -9.86
CA ASN A 171 -11.71 11.63 -8.93
C ASN A 171 -10.59 12.39 -9.64
N TYR A 172 -10.88 13.25 -10.61
CA TYR A 172 -9.87 13.93 -11.41
C TYR A 172 -10.08 15.43 -11.45
N ASN A 173 -9.03 16.18 -11.09
CA ASN A 173 -8.97 17.61 -11.29
C ASN A 173 -8.25 17.91 -12.61
N SER A 174 -9.00 18.39 -13.60
CA SER A 174 -8.46 18.67 -14.93
C SER A 174 -7.59 19.93 -15.01
N THR A 175 -7.63 20.79 -13.97
CA THR A 175 -6.85 22.03 -13.89
C THR A 175 -5.40 21.75 -13.53
N ASN A 176 -5.18 20.94 -12.49
CA ASN A 176 -3.83 20.53 -12.05
C ASN A 176 -3.41 19.16 -12.61
N LYS A 177 -4.32 18.43 -13.28
CA LYS A 177 -4.11 17.10 -13.86
C LYS A 177 -3.75 16.03 -12.83
N LEU A 178 -4.32 16.13 -11.63
CA LEU A 178 -4.12 15.18 -10.53
C LEU A 178 -5.41 14.49 -10.15
N LEU A 179 -5.29 13.36 -9.46
CA LEU A 179 -6.46 12.78 -8.79
C LEU A 179 -6.84 13.63 -7.57
N THR A 180 -8.14 13.75 -7.34
CA THR A 180 -8.69 14.37 -6.12
C THR A 180 -8.71 13.33 -4.99
N VAL A 181 -8.85 13.78 -3.74
CA VAL A 181 -8.89 12.88 -2.55
C VAL A 181 -10.13 11.97 -2.46
N GLY A 182 -11.16 12.29 -3.25
CA GLY A 182 -12.45 11.61 -3.33
C GLY A 182 -13.35 12.31 -4.36
N ASP A 183 -14.50 11.70 -4.69
CA ASP A 183 -15.44 12.17 -5.71
C ASP A 183 -16.28 13.38 -5.24
N TRP A 184 -16.22 13.66 -3.95
CA TRP A 184 -16.79 14.84 -3.30
C TRP A 184 -15.93 16.09 -3.46
N ALA A 185 -14.63 15.94 -3.76
CA ALA A 185 -13.72 17.05 -4.04
C ALA A 185 -13.89 17.51 -5.49
N THR A 186 -15.06 18.08 -5.79
CA THR A 186 -15.45 18.55 -7.14
C THR A 186 -14.96 19.97 -7.42
N LYS A 187 -15.09 20.43 -8.67
CA LYS A 187 -14.69 21.78 -9.11
C LYS A 187 -15.31 22.92 -8.30
N ASP A 188 -16.51 22.71 -7.77
CA ASP A 188 -17.25 23.70 -7.00
C ASP A 188 -16.98 23.59 -5.49
N SER A 189 -16.11 22.65 -5.07
CA SER A 189 -15.72 22.46 -3.68
C SER A 189 -14.39 23.16 -3.36
N ASP A 190 -14.24 23.60 -2.11
CA ASP A 190 -12.97 24.13 -1.59
C ASP A 190 -11.85 23.08 -1.59
N SER A 191 -12.18 21.79 -1.75
CA SER A 191 -11.24 20.68 -1.76
C SER A 191 -10.77 20.27 -3.17
N TYR A 192 -11.19 20.96 -4.24
CA TYR A 192 -10.87 20.52 -5.61
C TYR A 192 -9.36 20.39 -5.86
N ASN A 193 -8.59 21.33 -5.30
CA ASN A 193 -7.14 21.41 -5.44
C ASN A 193 -6.39 20.65 -4.33
N LEU A 194 -7.11 19.98 -3.42
CA LEU A 194 -6.53 19.17 -2.36
C LEU A 194 -6.02 17.86 -2.95
N ILE A 195 -4.79 17.50 -2.60
CA ILE A 195 -4.23 16.19 -2.85
C ILE A 195 -3.81 15.53 -1.54
N ARG A 196 -3.81 14.21 -1.56
CA ARG A 196 -3.18 13.37 -0.54
C ARG A 196 -1.99 12.67 -1.22
N PRO A 197 -0.73 13.08 -0.96
CA PRO A 197 0.43 12.55 -1.68
C PRO A 197 0.60 11.04 -1.62
N SER A 198 0.07 10.38 -0.58
CA SER A 198 0.05 8.90 -0.48
C SER A 198 -0.85 8.21 -1.52
N ASP A 199 -1.71 8.94 -2.23
CA ASP A 199 -2.56 8.40 -3.31
C ASP A 199 -1.82 8.41 -4.66
N ILE A 200 -0.65 9.06 -4.72
CA ILE A 200 0.19 9.07 -5.92
C ILE A 200 1.03 7.80 -5.91
N VAL A 201 0.58 6.81 -6.69
CA VAL A 201 1.22 5.50 -6.84
C VAL A 201 1.64 5.31 -8.30
N PRO A 202 2.81 5.84 -8.73
CA PRO A 202 3.21 5.86 -10.14
C PRO A 202 3.19 4.49 -10.83
N SER A 203 3.57 3.42 -10.11
CA SER A 203 3.54 2.04 -10.63
C SER A 203 2.13 1.54 -10.93
N TYR A 204 1.12 1.98 -10.17
CA TYR A 204 -0.28 1.68 -10.48
C TYR A 204 -0.70 2.42 -11.73
N PHE A 205 -0.31 3.68 -11.90
CA PHE A 205 -0.65 4.43 -13.11
C PHE A 205 -0.03 3.82 -14.37
N ASP A 206 1.21 3.31 -14.30
CA ASP A 206 1.81 2.53 -15.38
C ASP A 206 1.02 1.24 -15.67
N THR A 207 0.60 0.54 -14.62
CA THR A 207 -0.22 -0.68 -14.72
C THR A 207 -1.57 -0.38 -15.35
N PHE A 208 -2.23 0.71 -14.96
CA PHE A 208 -3.53 1.13 -15.47
C PHE A 208 -3.44 1.58 -16.92
N ALA A 209 -2.40 2.32 -17.29
CA ALA A 209 -2.13 2.70 -18.67
C ALA A 209 -1.99 1.46 -19.57
N THR A 210 -1.23 0.47 -19.11
CA THR A 210 -0.98 -0.78 -19.85
C THR A 210 -2.25 -1.62 -19.96
N PHE A 211 -2.99 -1.79 -18.86
CA PHE A 211 -4.19 -2.62 -18.82
C PHE A 211 -5.36 -2.02 -19.62
N SER A 212 -5.56 -0.71 -19.54
CA SER A 212 -6.68 -0.02 -20.20
C SER A 212 -6.37 0.41 -21.63
N GLY A 213 -5.10 0.62 -21.98
CA GLY A 213 -4.68 1.28 -23.21
C GLY A 213 -4.92 2.80 -23.21
N ASP A 214 -5.38 3.38 -22.09
CA ASP A 214 -5.71 4.81 -21.99
C ASP A 214 -4.48 5.63 -21.59
N ASN A 215 -4.09 6.59 -22.43
CA ASN A 215 -2.95 7.46 -22.18
C ASN A 215 -3.16 8.44 -21.01
N PHE A 216 -4.41 8.62 -20.55
CA PHE A 216 -4.74 9.40 -19.36
C PHE A 216 -3.84 9.07 -18.18
N TRP A 217 -3.63 7.79 -17.89
CA TRP A 217 -2.86 7.34 -16.74
C TRP A 217 -1.37 7.71 -16.83
N ARG A 218 -0.80 7.77 -18.05
CA ARG A 218 0.58 8.24 -18.26
C ARG A 218 0.68 9.74 -17.98
N THR A 219 -0.23 10.54 -18.52
CA THR A 219 -0.29 11.99 -18.26
C THR A 219 -0.50 12.30 -16.78
N LEU A 220 -1.36 11.53 -16.11
CA LEU A 220 -1.59 11.64 -14.68
C LEU A 220 -0.31 11.35 -13.90
N LYS A 221 0.42 10.26 -14.24
CA LYS A 221 1.71 9.94 -13.63
C LYS A 221 2.68 11.09 -13.76
N GLU A 222 2.89 11.61 -14.97
CA GLU A 222 3.83 12.72 -15.21
C GLU A 222 3.52 13.94 -14.34
N SER A 223 2.25 14.33 -14.26
CA SER A 223 1.80 15.49 -13.47
C SER A 223 1.95 15.23 -11.96
N SER A 224 1.65 14.00 -11.53
CA SER A 224 1.76 13.60 -10.13
C SER A 224 3.20 13.53 -9.65
N VAL A 225 4.12 12.98 -10.46
CA VAL A 225 5.55 12.91 -10.12
C VAL A 225 6.16 14.32 -9.99
N LYS A 226 5.86 15.23 -10.92
CA LYS A 226 6.27 16.65 -10.82
C LYS A 226 5.78 17.31 -9.54
N THR A 227 4.57 16.97 -9.10
CA THR A 227 3.99 17.49 -7.86
C THR A 227 4.73 16.95 -6.63
N LEU A 228 5.07 15.65 -6.61
CA LEU A 228 5.89 15.06 -5.56
C LEU A 228 7.29 15.68 -5.52
N GLU A 229 7.92 15.92 -6.67
CA GLU A 229 9.20 16.61 -6.76
C GLU A 229 9.12 18.04 -6.22
N ASN A 230 8.07 18.79 -6.59
CA ASN A 230 7.85 20.15 -6.09
C ASN A 230 7.80 20.18 -4.56
N LEU A 231 7.01 19.30 -3.93
CA LEU A 231 6.92 19.18 -2.47
C LEU A 231 8.24 18.71 -1.85
N SER A 232 8.85 17.67 -2.40
CA SER A 232 10.10 17.10 -1.88
C SER A 232 11.25 18.10 -1.91
N ASN A 233 11.30 18.98 -2.91
CA ASN A 233 12.34 19.99 -3.08
C ASN A 233 12.24 21.18 -2.13
N GLN A 234 11.11 21.36 -1.43
CA GLN A 234 10.95 22.46 -0.47
C GLN A 234 11.81 22.28 0.79
N HIS A 235 12.25 21.05 1.08
CA HIS A 235 12.97 20.74 2.31
C HIS A 235 14.16 19.80 2.05
N LYS A 236 15.15 19.81 2.95
CA LYS A 236 16.34 18.93 2.83
C LYS A 236 15.99 17.45 3.03
N THR A 237 15.01 17.17 3.87
CA THR A 237 14.60 15.81 4.25
C THR A 237 13.95 15.02 3.12
N GLY A 238 13.37 15.72 2.12
CA GLY A 238 12.54 15.10 1.08
C GLY A 238 11.22 14.52 1.58
N LEU A 239 10.87 14.70 2.86
CA LEU A 239 9.60 14.28 3.43
C LEU A 239 8.44 15.00 2.75
N LEU A 240 7.31 14.29 2.62
CA LEU A 240 6.09 14.78 2.00
C LEU A 240 4.96 14.84 3.05
N PRO A 241 4.02 15.81 2.93
CA PRO A 241 2.94 15.98 3.89
C PRO A 241 1.81 14.96 3.69
N ASP A 242 0.97 14.79 4.72
CA ASP A 242 -0.30 14.05 4.63
C ASP A 242 -1.23 14.65 3.56
N PHE A 243 -1.30 15.98 3.51
CA PHE A 243 -2.12 16.73 2.56
C PHE A 243 -1.37 17.94 2.00
N ALA A 244 -1.67 18.28 0.75
CA ALA A 244 -1.16 19.48 0.10
C ALA A 244 -2.22 20.11 -0.81
N TRP A 245 -2.10 21.41 -1.02
CA TRP A 245 -2.88 22.17 -1.98
C TRP A 245 -2.07 22.41 -3.24
N VAL A 246 -2.67 22.17 -4.41
CA VAL A 246 -2.01 22.39 -5.71
C VAL A 246 -2.72 23.50 -6.47
N GLU A 247 -2.05 24.65 -6.55
CA GLU A 247 -2.51 25.79 -7.34
C GLU A 247 -1.53 26.01 -8.50
N LYS A 248 -2.04 25.84 -9.73
CA LYS A 248 -1.22 25.82 -10.94
C LYS A 248 -0.10 24.78 -10.81
N ASP A 249 1.17 25.19 -10.90
CA ASP A 249 2.34 24.31 -10.81
C ASP A 249 3.01 24.33 -9.43
N THR A 250 2.35 24.89 -8.41
CA THR A 250 2.90 24.99 -7.05
C THR A 250 2.06 24.15 -6.08
N ALA A 251 2.74 23.27 -5.34
CA ALA A 251 2.13 22.47 -4.29
C ALA A 251 2.57 23.01 -2.92
N THR A 252 1.63 23.23 -2.00
CA THR A 252 1.93 23.73 -0.65
C THR A 252 1.34 22.77 0.40
N PRO A 253 2.11 22.33 1.41
CA PRO A 253 1.58 21.53 2.50
C PRO A 253 0.35 22.18 3.15
N ALA A 254 -0.65 21.36 3.51
CA ALA A 254 -1.82 21.83 4.22
C ALA A 254 -1.45 22.42 5.59
N LYS A 255 -2.28 23.34 6.10
CA LYS A 255 -2.08 23.90 7.44
C LYS A 255 -2.57 22.90 8.50
N LYS A 256 -2.04 23.04 9.71
CA LYS A 256 -2.51 22.31 10.90
C LYS A 256 -4.04 22.40 11.04
N ASN A 257 -4.71 21.27 11.27
CA ASN A 257 -6.16 21.16 11.48
C ASN A 257 -6.99 21.71 10.32
N GLN A 258 -6.46 21.71 9.10
CA GLN A 258 -7.19 22.20 7.94
C GLN A 258 -8.10 21.13 7.33
N ILE A 259 -7.70 19.85 7.43
CA ILE A 259 -8.37 18.71 6.79
C ILE A 259 -8.77 17.67 7.83
N ALA A 260 -7.80 17.00 8.45
CA ALA A 260 -8.04 15.85 9.32
C ALA A 260 -7.49 16.04 10.73
N GLY A 261 -6.40 16.79 10.91
CA GLY A 261 -5.86 17.03 12.24
C GLY A 261 -4.54 17.77 12.30
N ALA A 262 -3.85 17.65 13.44
CA ALA A 262 -2.72 18.51 13.76
C ALA A 262 -1.51 18.34 12.82
N ASN A 263 -1.47 17.23 12.08
CA ASN A 263 -0.35 16.82 11.26
C ASN A 263 -0.63 16.87 9.75
N ASP A 264 -1.71 17.53 9.31
CA ASP A 264 -2.10 17.59 7.89
C ASP A 264 -0.95 18.04 6.96
N GLY A 265 -0.12 18.99 7.41
CA GLY A 265 1.03 19.49 6.67
C GLY A 265 2.37 18.80 6.96
N ASN A 266 2.37 17.71 7.72
CA ASN A 266 3.57 17.00 8.16
C ASN A 266 3.61 15.59 7.56
N TYR A 267 4.76 14.91 7.70
CA TYR A 267 4.84 13.48 7.42
C TYR A 267 4.14 12.71 8.55
N GLY A 268 2.84 12.43 8.34
CA GLY A 268 1.94 11.84 9.31
C GLY A 268 1.40 10.48 8.88
N ALA A 269 0.20 10.15 9.36
CA ALA A 269 -0.39 8.82 9.21
C ALA A 269 -0.80 8.50 7.76
N ASN A 270 -1.05 9.51 6.92
CA ASN A 270 -1.28 9.29 5.50
C ASN A 270 0.05 9.13 4.75
N ALA A 271 0.97 10.08 4.96
CA ALA A 271 2.25 10.16 4.27
C ALA A 271 3.19 9.00 4.60
N CYS A 272 2.98 8.31 5.73
CA CYS A 272 3.79 7.15 6.13
C CYS A 272 3.80 6.03 5.08
N ARG A 273 2.78 5.95 4.21
CA ARG A 273 2.68 4.98 3.11
C ARG A 273 3.58 5.30 1.91
N ILE A 274 4.01 6.56 1.77
CA ILE A 274 4.69 7.04 0.56
C ILE A 274 5.96 6.24 0.22
N PRO A 275 6.86 5.88 1.16
CA PRO A 275 8.01 5.04 0.85
C PRO A 275 7.60 3.74 0.13
N TRP A 276 6.55 3.06 0.61
CA TRP A 276 6.00 1.88 -0.03
C TRP A 276 5.42 2.18 -1.42
N ARG A 277 4.59 3.23 -1.54
CA ARG A 277 3.93 3.60 -2.80
C ARG A 277 4.90 3.96 -3.93
N LEU A 278 6.08 4.50 -3.60
CA LEU A 278 7.09 4.90 -4.58
C LEU A 278 8.12 3.80 -4.88
N ALA A 279 8.34 2.86 -3.95
CA ALA A 279 9.45 1.91 -4.00
C ALA A 279 9.45 0.95 -5.20
N SER A 280 8.28 0.64 -5.76
CA SER A 280 8.16 -0.27 -6.91
C SER A 280 8.35 0.41 -8.26
N SER A 281 8.65 1.72 -8.30
CA SER A 281 8.84 2.46 -9.54
C SER A 281 10.28 2.38 -10.07
N ASN A 282 10.41 2.16 -11.38
CA ASN A 282 11.68 2.27 -12.11
C ASN A 282 11.91 3.67 -12.69
N ASP A 283 10.98 4.59 -12.46
CA ASP A 283 11.06 5.97 -12.94
C ASP A 283 12.15 6.74 -12.19
N LYS A 284 13.01 7.46 -12.93
CA LYS A 284 14.16 8.17 -12.35
C LYS A 284 13.71 9.26 -11.37
N ASP A 285 12.68 10.01 -11.70
CA ASP A 285 12.25 11.18 -10.94
C ASP A 285 11.54 10.71 -9.67
N VAL A 286 10.76 9.62 -9.76
CA VAL A 286 10.20 8.94 -8.58
C VAL A 286 11.30 8.44 -7.65
N ASN A 287 12.33 7.80 -8.21
CA ASN A 287 13.46 7.30 -7.43
C ASN A 287 14.26 8.44 -6.76
N GLN A 288 14.33 9.61 -7.38
CA GLN A 288 14.96 10.79 -6.76
C GLN A 288 14.18 11.28 -5.53
N VAL A 289 12.85 11.39 -5.64
CA VAL A 289 11.97 11.75 -4.51
C VAL A 289 12.11 10.74 -3.38
N LEU A 290 12.00 9.45 -3.69
CA LEU A 290 12.14 8.38 -2.70
C LEU A 290 13.51 8.39 -2.04
N SER A 291 14.60 8.49 -2.81
CA SER A 291 15.95 8.42 -2.27
C SER A 291 16.24 9.56 -1.31
N LYS A 292 15.75 10.78 -1.60
CA LYS A 292 15.90 11.93 -0.69
C LYS A 292 15.23 11.67 0.66
N MET A 293 14.00 11.13 0.64
CA MET A 293 13.26 10.75 1.83
C MET A 293 13.95 9.61 2.60
N MET A 294 14.42 8.59 1.91
CA MET A 294 15.11 7.43 2.53
C MET A 294 16.46 7.81 3.13
N ASN A 295 17.19 8.76 2.53
CA ASN A 295 18.43 9.28 3.09
C ASN A 295 18.21 10.01 4.42
N PHE A 296 17.08 10.73 4.57
CA PHE A 296 16.71 11.31 5.87
C PHE A 296 16.51 10.23 6.95
N PHE A 297 15.83 9.13 6.62
CA PHE A 297 15.63 8.04 7.57
C PHE A 297 16.93 7.29 7.88
N LEU A 298 17.84 7.17 6.92
CA LEU A 298 19.15 6.53 7.11
C LEU A 298 20.01 7.24 8.16
N GLU A 299 19.82 8.55 8.34
CA GLU A 299 20.52 9.35 9.36
C GLU A 299 19.93 9.21 10.77
N LYS A 300 18.81 8.50 10.94
CA LYS A 300 18.14 8.36 12.24
C LYS A 300 18.55 7.07 12.95
N ASN A 301 18.90 7.21 14.24
CA ASN A 301 19.09 6.05 15.12
C ASN A 301 17.78 5.29 15.38
N THR A 302 16.67 6.03 15.48
CA THR A 302 15.33 5.49 15.75
C THR A 302 14.34 6.25 14.89
N ILE A 303 13.45 5.52 14.20
CA ILE A 303 12.40 6.13 13.38
C ILE A 303 11.13 6.25 14.21
N ASN A 304 10.77 7.49 14.56
CA ASN A 304 9.56 7.81 15.29
C ASN A 304 8.30 7.85 14.42
N GLU A 305 7.16 7.83 15.09
CA GLU A 305 5.83 8.05 14.54
C GLU A 305 5.66 9.53 14.12
N GLY A 306 6.05 9.80 12.88
CA GLY A 306 5.82 11.06 12.21
C GLY A 306 6.88 12.14 12.46
N TYR A 307 6.98 13.04 11.49
CA TYR A 307 7.96 14.13 11.47
C TYR A 307 7.36 15.40 10.87
N THR A 308 7.78 16.56 11.38
CA THR A 308 7.68 17.79 10.59
C THR A 308 8.46 17.64 9.30
N LEU A 309 8.11 18.39 8.25
CA LEU A 309 8.84 18.31 6.98
C LEU A 309 10.31 18.78 7.10
N SER A 310 10.64 19.55 8.14
CA SER A 310 12.02 19.91 8.51
C SER A 310 12.77 18.80 9.27
N GLY A 311 12.11 17.70 9.64
CA GLY A 311 12.73 16.52 10.23
C GLY A 311 12.70 16.43 11.76
N LYS A 312 11.89 17.26 12.44
CA LYS A 312 11.65 17.16 13.88
C LYS A 312 10.60 16.08 14.15
N ALA A 313 10.89 15.15 15.04
CA ALA A 313 9.94 14.10 15.43
C ALA A 313 8.67 14.71 16.05
N LEU A 314 7.51 14.17 15.67
CA LEU A 314 6.21 14.56 16.21
C LEU A 314 5.84 13.76 17.47
N SER A 315 6.44 12.59 17.63
CA SER A 315 6.26 11.66 18.74
C SER A 315 7.63 11.09 19.16
N SER A 316 7.73 10.58 20.39
CA SER A 316 8.88 9.78 20.84
C SER A 316 8.70 8.29 20.60
N SER A 317 7.49 7.85 20.23
CA SER A 317 7.16 6.43 19.99
C SER A 317 7.57 6.00 18.59
N GLN A 318 7.77 4.70 18.40
CA GLN A 318 7.85 4.07 17.07
C GLN A 318 6.48 3.45 16.73
N SER A 319 6.21 3.29 15.44
CA SER A 319 5.01 2.61 14.98
C SER A 319 5.30 1.76 13.74
N LYS A 320 4.62 0.62 13.63
CA LYS A 320 4.73 -0.28 12.48
C LYS A 320 4.20 0.38 11.22
N SER A 321 3.19 1.24 11.31
CA SER A 321 2.63 1.94 10.15
C SER A 321 3.63 2.88 9.47
N PHE A 322 4.61 3.39 10.22
CA PHE A 322 5.70 4.21 9.68
C PHE A 322 6.89 3.35 9.26
N SER A 323 7.21 2.32 10.03
CA SER A 323 8.43 1.54 9.84
C SER A 323 8.30 0.50 8.73
N ALA A 324 7.13 -0.12 8.55
CA ALA A 324 6.92 -1.14 7.52
C ALA A 324 7.06 -0.59 6.08
N PRO A 325 6.47 0.56 5.70
CA PRO A 325 6.70 1.15 4.38
C PRO A 325 8.18 1.48 4.10
N ILE A 326 8.91 1.94 5.12
CA ILE A 326 10.36 2.24 5.02
C ILE A 326 11.15 0.94 4.85
N LEU A 327 10.81 -0.12 5.59
CA LEU A 327 11.42 -1.44 5.41
C LEU A 327 11.23 -1.96 3.99
N TYR A 328 10.02 -1.86 3.44
CA TYR A 328 9.76 -2.26 2.06
C TYR A 328 10.63 -1.47 1.07
N ALA A 329 10.66 -0.15 1.18
CA ALA A 329 11.47 0.70 0.32
C ALA A 329 12.96 0.39 0.43
N ALA A 330 13.45 0.14 1.64
CA ALA A 330 14.83 -0.25 1.88
C ALA A 330 15.17 -1.60 1.22
N ASN A 331 14.26 -2.57 1.27
CA ASN A 331 14.45 -3.88 0.65
C ASN A 331 14.54 -3.83 -0.88
N GLN A 332 14.03 -2.78 -1.53
CA GLN A 332 14.11 -2.64 -2.98
C GLN A 332 15.44 -2.05 -3.48
N LYS A 333 16.29 -1.52 -2.58
CA LYS A 333 17.52 -0.79 -2.97
C LYS A 333 18.69 -1.15 -2.04
N GLU A 334 19.76 -1.69 -2.60
CA GLU A 334 20.96 -2.13 -1.85
C GLU A 334 21.56 -1.04 -0.95
N ALA A 335 21.47 0.23 -1.34
CA ALA A 335 21.99 1.38 -0.60
C ALA A 335 21.39 1.54 0.82
N TYR A 336 20.26 0.90 1.13
CA TYR A 336 19.51 1.07 2.38
C TYR A 336 19.56 -0.15 3.32
N GLY A 337 20.58 -1.01 3.21
CA GLY A 337 20.72 -2.21 4.06
C GLY A 337 20.64 -1.93 5.58
N ASN A 338 21.14 -0.79 6.05
CA ASN A 338 21.01 -0.39 7.47
C ASN A 338 19.56 -0.14 7.90
N LEU A 339 18.71 0.33 6.99
CA LEU A 339 17.28 0.49 7.25
C LEU A 339 16.56 -0.86 7.28
N ILE A 340 16.99 -1.85 6.50
CA ILE A 340 16.48 -3.23 6.60
C ILE A 340 16.74 -3.76 8.01
N ASN A 341 17.97 -3.61 8.51
CA ASN A 341 18.35 -4.09 9.84
C ASN A 341 17.58 -3.35 10.96
N SER A 342 17.52 -2.02 10.89
CA SER A 342 16.90 -1.21 11.94
C SER A 342 15.37 -1.24 11.93
N GLN A 343 14.73 -1.54 10.80
CA GLN A 343 13.26 -1.61 10.68
C GLN A 343 12.74 -3.05 10.60
N GLY A 344 13.61 -4.07 10.60
CA GLY A 344 13.20 -5.48 10.59
C GLY A 344 12.35 -5.90 11.78
N TRP A 345 12.38 -5.12 12.88
CA TRP A 345 11.56 -5.34 14.07
C TRP A 345 10.06 -5.44 13.76
N VAL A 346 9.58 -4.75 12.71
CA VAL A 346 8.15 -4.77 12.34
C VAL A 346 7.66 -6.18 12.04
N ILE A 347 8.53 -7.02 11.46
CA ILE A 347 8.22 -8.40 11.12
C ILE A 347 8.49 -9.32 12.32
N THR A 348 9.59 -9.11 13.05
CA THR A 348 9.97 -10.00 14.17
C THR A 348 9.02 -9.90 15.36
N ASP A 349 8.45 -8.73 15.59
CA ASP A 349 7.50 -8.49 16.70
C ASP A 349 6.10 -9.07 16.40
N GLY A 350 5.89 -9.68 15.23
CA GLY A 350 4.61 -10.29 14.84
C GLY A 350 3.49 -9.27 14.63
N LEU A 351 2.22 -9.71 14.60
CA LEU A 351 1.07 -8.79 14.56
C LEU A 351 0.47 -8.65 15.96
N SER A 352 0.09 -7.43 16.34
CA SER A 352 -0.52 -7.16 17.65
C SER A 352 -1.96 -7.68 17.77
N GLY A 353 -2.68 -7.74 16.65
CA GLY A 353 -4.12 -7.99 16.60
C GLY A 353 -4.98 -6.77 16.97
N GLU A 354 -4.35 -5.66 17.34
CA GLU A 354 -4.99 -4.49 17.94
C GLU A 354 -4.78 -3.21 17.12
N ASP A 355 -3.67 -3.10 16.41
CA ASP A 355 -3.33 -2.01 15.50
C ASP A 355 -3.61 -2.44 14.06
N TYR A 356 -4.87 -2.28 13.62
CA TYR A 356 -5.28 -2.64 12.25
C TYR A 356 -4.32 -2.05 11.21
N TYR A 357 -3.93 -0.79 11.34
CA TYR A 357 -3.19 -0.09 10.29
C TYR A 357 -1.73 -0.57 10.24
N GLY A 358 -1.05 -0.63 11.40
CA GLY A 358 0.30 -1.15 11.50
C GLY A 358 0.41 -2.63 11.14
N ASP A 359 -0.53 -3.46 11.59
CA ASP A 359 -0.53 -4.90 11.31
C ASP A 359 -0.86 -5.20 9.84
N THR A 360 -1.76 -4.42 9.22
CA THR A 360 -2.07 -4.55 7.78
C THR A 360 -0.88 -4.16 6.91
N LEU A 361 -0.23 -3.03 7.19
CA LEU A 361 0.97 -2.62 6.46
C LEU A 361 2.12 -3.60 6.66
N THR A 362 2.32 -4.11 7.89
CA THR A 362 3.31 -5.16 8.17
C THR A 362 3.03 -6.41 7.35
N THR A 363 1.77 -6.84 7.26
CA THR A 363 1.37 -8.02 6.48
C THR A 363 1.62 -7.81 4.99
N LEU A 364 1.16 -6.68 4.42
CA LEU A 364 1.41 -6.33 3.02
C LEU A 364 2.91 -6.37 2.69
N ILE A 365 3.73 -5.70 3.50
CA ILE A 365 5.18 -5.62 3.26
C ILE A 365 5.85 -6.99 3.40
N THR A 366 5.47 -7.77 4.41
CA THR A 366 5.99 -9.14 4.60
C THR A 366 5.72 -10.00 3.36
N LEU A 367 4.53 -9.89 2.76
CA LEU A 367 4.18 -10.63 1.55
C LEU A 367 4.82 -10.04 0.29
N GLN A 368 4.94 -8.73 0.16
CA GLN A 368 5.43 -8.08 -1.07
C GLN A 368 6.96 -8.01 -1.17
N MET A 369 7.71 -8.11 -0.07
CA MET A 369 9.18 -8.12 -0.11
C MET A 369 9.75 -9.33 -0.87
N ASN A 370 8.96 -10.39 -1.03
CA ASN A 370 9.39 -11.66 -1.64
C ASN A 370 8.40 -12.12 -2.70
N PRO A 371 8.26 -11.38 -3.82
CA PRO A 371 7.25 -11.66 -4.83
C PRO A 371 7.41 -13.07 -5.43
N LYS A 372 6.28 -13.69 -5.78
CA LYS A 372 6.21 -15.05 -6.36
C LYS A 372 5.62 -15.03 -7.75
#